data_AF-A0A937W3N8-F1
#
_entry.id   AF-A0A937W3N8-F1
#
_cell.length_a   1.000
_cell.length_b   1.000
_cell.length_c   1.000
_cell.angle_alpha   90.00
_cell.angle_beta   90.00
_cell.angle_gamma   90.00
#
_symmetry.space_group_name_H-M   'P 1'
#
loop_
_entity.id
_entity.type
_entity.pdbx_description
1 polymer ?
#
loop_
_entity_poly.entity_id
_entity_poly.type
_entity_poly.pdbx_seq_one_letter_code
_entity_poly.pdbx_strand_id
1 'polypeptide(L)'
;MSKRRQAQRPSRRTRQPSGLDVATWRRRIESLLTQDKSREAVEAAKQCLKECPGVEAEELAIQAYTARILSLQAHGMHQEAQALGSIVRERFPAYQSQFALLLQPSGLATGDVEALLTELATAEPARQRELERRLASTLTDPAMVAHTAVLPDAHPLKGMARAVSEMFTAVTSGPLPAGALVALDAIPRQSLFAPWKLLIRALDA
;
A
#
# COMPACT_ATOMS: atom_id res chain seq x y z
N MET A 1 -24.54 -44.24 62.39
CA MET A 1 -23.52 -43.22 62.08
C MET A 1 -22.60 -43.76 60.99
N SER A 2 -22.49 -43.01 59.88
CA SER A 2 -21.42 -43.00 58.87
C SER A 2 -21.18 -44.23 57.96
N LYS A 3 -21.86 -44.20 56.81
CA LYS A 3 -21.45 -44.83 55.53
C LYS A 3 -20.19 -44.13 54.99
N ARG A 4 -19.17 -44.85 54.54
CA ARG A 4 -18.19 -44.32 53.57
C ARG A 4 -17.98 -45.30 52.42
N ARG A 5 -18.68 -45.01 51.33
CA ARG A 5 -18.46 -45.56 49.99
C ARG A 5 -17.13 -45.01 49.47
N GLN A 6 -16.17 -45.88 49.17
CA GLN A 6 -15.02 -45.52 48.32
C GLN A 6 -15.47 -45.63 46.87
N ALA A 7 -15.78 -44.47 46.30
CA ALA A 7 -16.18 -44.32 44.91
C ALA A 7 -14.96 -44.54 43.99
N GLN A 8 -15.18 -45.40 43.00
CA GLN A 8 -14.35 -45.58 41.81
C GLN A 8 -14.05 -44.21 41.18
N ARG A 9 -12.76 -43.93 40.95
CA ARG A 9 -12.33 -42.79 40.14
C ARG A 9 -12.72 -43.06 38.69
N PRO A 10 -13.56 -42.21 38.04
CA PRO A 10 -13.73 -42.30 36.61
C PRO A 10 -12.44 -41.81 35.96
N SER A 11 -11.78 -42.69 35.22
CA SER A 11 -10.74 -42.37 34.26
C SER A 11 -11.23 -41.24 33.35
N ARG A 12 -10.66 -40.05 33.52
CA ARG A 12 -10.81 -38.92 32.61
C ARG A 12 -10.42 -39.41 31.22
N ARG A 13 -11.42 -39.66 30.37
CA ARG A 13 -11.24 -39.74 28.93
C ARG A 13 -10.69 -38.39 28.49
N THR A 14 -9.39 -38.34 28.23
CA THR A 14 -8.75 -37.24 27.53
C THR A 14 -9.41 -37.14 26.16
N ARG A 15 -10.32 -36.17 26.00
CA ARG A 15 -10.81 -35.77 24.68
C ARG A 15 -9.59 -35.29 23.89
N GLN A 16 -9.16 -36.07 22.91
CA GLN A 16 -8.30 -35.55 21.84
C GLN A 16 -9.07 -34.45 21.12
N PRO A 17 -8.54 -33.21 20.99
CA PRO A 17 -9.07 -32.28 20.01
C PRO A 17 -8.53 -32.71 18.65
N SER A 18 -9.41 -33.26 17.83
CA SER A 18 -9.19 -33.57 16.42
C SER A 18 -9.28 -32.28 15.57
N GLY A 19 -8.36 -31.35 15.81
CA GLY A 19 -8.19 -30.09 15.09
C GLY A 19 -6.81 -29.51 15.42
N LEU A 20 -6.16 -28.88 14.45
CA LEU A 20 -4.93 -28.13 14.72
C LEU A 20 -5.27 -27.01 15.72
N ASP A 21 -4.61 -27.01 16.87
CA ASP A 21 -4.77 -25.93 17.86
C ASP A 21 -4.42 -24.57 17.23
N VAL A 22 -5.06 -23.49 17.69
CA VAL A 22 -4.89 -22.12 17.18
C VAL A 22 -3.41 -21.71 17.21
N ALA A 23 -2.66 -22.16 18.22
CA ALA A 23 -1.21 -21.92 18.31
C ALA A 23 -0.39 -22.58 17.17
N THR A 24 -0.89 -23.66 16.59
CA THR A 24 -0.24 -24.32 15.43
C THR A 24 -0.60 -23.59 14.13
N TRP A 25 -1.85 -23.16 14.00
CA TRP A 25 -2.28 -22.30 12.89
C TRP A 25 -1.51 -20.98 12.86
N ARG A 26 -1.34 -20.32 14.01
CA ARG A 26 -0.54 -19.10 14.18
C ARG A 26 0.87 -19.26 13.61
N ARG A 27 1.62 -20.26 14.08
CA ARG A 27 2.98 -20.55 13.60
C ARG A 27 3.04 -20.78 12.08
N ARG A 28 2.05 -21.50 11.53
CA ARG A 28 1.96 -21.75 10.10
C ARG A 28 1.72 -20.46 9.30
N ILE A 29 0.78 -19.64 9.73
CA ILE A 29 0.43 -18.38 9.07
C ILE A 29 1.63 -17.41 9.13
N GLU A 30 2.25 -17.24 10.30
CA GLU A 30 3.45 -16.41 10.47
C GLU A 30 4.60 -16.89 9.57
N SER A 31 4.82 -18.20 9.48
CA SER A 31 5.84 -18.77 8.59
C SER A 31 5.56 -18.49 7.12
N LEU A 32 4.29 -18.51 6.69
CA LEU A 32 3.92 -18.15 5.31
C LEU A 32 4.10 -16.66 5.04
N LEU A 33 3.77 -15.80 6.01
CA LEU A 33 3.93 -14.35 5.90
C LEU A 33 5.40 -13.94 5.83
N THR A 34 6.27 -14.56 6.61
CA THR A 34 7.73 -14.32 6.53
C THR A 34 8.35 -14.77 5.20
N GLN A 35 7.71 -15.72 4.49
CA GLN A 35 8.10 -16.16 3.15
C GLN A 35 7.41 -15.36 2.03
N ASP A 36 6.69 -14.28 2.36
CA ASP A 36 5.88 -13.46 1.44
C ASP A 36 4.80 -14.25 0.66
N LYS A 37 4.41 -15.42 1.17
CA LYS A 37 3.35 -16.27 0.59
C LYS A 37 1.98 -15.83 1.07
N SER A 38 1.66 -14.55 0.87
CA SER A 38 0.47 -13.89 1.42
C SER A 38 -0.85 -14.54 0.98
N ARG A 39 -0.92 -15.08 -0.25
CA ARG A 39 -2.09 -15.82 -0.72
C ARG A 39 -2.32 -17.12 0.05
N GLU A 40 -1.27 -17.90 0.27
CA GLU A 40 -1.34 -19.16 1.03
C GLU A 40 -1.66 -18.90 2.50
N ALA A 41 -1.13 -17.81 3.06
CA ALA A 41 -1.44 -17.37 4.42
C ALA A 41 -2.94 -17.10 4.61
N VAL A 42 -3.59 -16.46 3.63
CA VAL A 42 -5.04 -16.22 3.65
C VAL A 42 -5.84 -17.53 3.60
N GLU A 43 -5.45 -18.49 2.76
CA GLU A 43 -6.13 -19.79 2.71
C GLU A 43 -5.95 -20.58 4.02
N ALA A 44 -4.76 -20.54 4.62
CA ALA A 44 -4.52 -21.14 5.94
C ALA A 44 -5.37 -20.46 7.03
N ALA A 45 -5.50 -19.14 7.01
CA ALA A 45 -6.35 -18.41 7.95
C ALA A 45 -7.84 -18.71 7.80
N LYS A 46 -8.35 -18.86 6.57
CA LYS A 46 -9.73 -19.30 6.32
C LYS A 46 -9.98 -20.69 6.89
N GLN A 47 -9.02 -21.60 6.75
CA GLN A 47 -9.12 -22.94 7.31
C GLN A 47 -9.08 -22.92 8.85
N CYS A 48 -8.22 -22.08 9.44
CA CYS A 48 -8.19 -21.85 10.89
C CYS A 48 -9.55 -21.37 11.43
N LEU A 49 -10.18 -20.38 10.78
CA LEU A 49 -11.52 -19.90 11.16
C LEU A 49 -12.60 -20.97 11.08
N LYS A 50 -12.48 -21.90 10.12
CA LYS A 50 -13.41 -23.02 9.96
C LYS A 50 -13.25 -24.08 11.05
N GLU A 51 -12.01 -24.39 11.42
CA GLU A 51 -11.72 -25.44 12.41
C GLU A 51 -11.84 -24.96 13.85
N CYS A 52 -11.48 -23.70 14.13
CA CYS A 52 -11.44 -23.11 15.46
C CYS A 52 -11.94 -21.66 15.41
N PRO A 53 -13.25 -21.42 15.26
CA PRO A 53 -13.81 -20.07 15.26
C PRO A 53 -13.62 -19.41 16.64
N GLY A 54 -13.18 -18.15 16.63
CA GLY A 54 -12.95 -17.35 17.84
C GLY A 54 -12.10 -16.13 17.54
N VAL A 55 -12.00 -15.22 18.53
CA VAL A 55 -11.33 -13.92 18.39
C VAL A 55 -9.87 -14.08 17.94
N GLU A 56 -9.12 -15.02 18.52
CA GLU A 56 -7.73 -15.26 18.11
C GLU A 56 -7.60 -15.73 16.64
N ALA A 57 -8.55 -16.52 16.15
CA ALA A 57 -8.54 -16.97 14.76
C ALA A 57 -8.94 -15.84 13.80
N GLU A 58 -9.82 -14.93 14.24
CA GLU A 58 -10.15 -13.71 13.50
C GLU A 58 -8.95 -12.79 13.38
N GLU A 59 -8.22 -12.54 14.49
CA GLU A 59 -7.00 -11.73 14.48
C GLU A 59 -5.95 -12.27 13.50
N LEU A 60 -5.74 -13.60 13.49
CA LEU A 60 -4.85 -14.27 12.53
C LEU A 60 -5.31 -14.08 11.08
N ALA A 61 -6.62 -14.13 10.84
CA ALA A 61 -7.18 -13.88 9.52
C ALA A 61 -7.00 -12.42 9.09
N ILE A 62 -7.22 -11.47 9.99
CA ILE A 62 -6.97 -10.04 9.73
C ILE A 62 -5.51 -9.84 9.33
N GLN A 63 -4.56 -10.40 10.09
CA GLN A 63 -3.13 -10.29 9.77
C GLN A 63 -2.81 -10.83 8.37
N ALA A 64 -3.35 -12.00 8.01
CA ALA A 64 -3.13 -12.60 6.69
C ALA A 64 -3.75 -11.76 5.55
N TYR A 65 -4.98 -11.26 5.72
CA TYR A 65 -5.62 -10.39 4.73
C TYR A 65 -4.90 -9.05 4.58
N THR A 66 -4.47 -8.42 5.67
CA THR A 66 -3.67 -7.19 5.64
C THR A 66 -2.39 -7.39 4.83
N ALA A 67 -1.64 -8.46 5.11
CA ALA A 67 -0.42 -8.75 4.36
C ALA A 67 -0.70 -8.99 2.86
N ARG A 68 -1.82 -9.65 2.51
CA ARG A 68 -2.19 -9.86 1.11
C ARG A 68 -2.56 -8.56 0.40
N ILE A 69 -3.31 -7.67 1.06
CA ILE A 69 -3.67 -6.36 0.50
C ILE A 69 -2.41 -5.52 0.25
N LEU A 70 -1.49 -5.48 1.21
CA LEU A 70 -0.21 -4.78 1.06
C LEU A 70 0.63 -5.37 -0.08
N SER A 71 0.72 -6.69 -0.18
CA SER A 71 1.41 -7.39 -1.26
C SER A 71 0.81 -7.05 -2.63
N LEU A 72 -0.53 -7.03 -2.77
CA LEU A 72 -1.20 -6.61 -4.01
C LEU A 72 -0.90 -5.15 -4.37
N GLN A 73 -0.95 -4.25 -3.40
CA GLN A 73 -0.62 -2.83 -3.60
C GLN A 73 0.82 -2.65 -4.05
N ALA A 74 1.78 -3.36 -3.45
CA ALA A 74 3.20 -3.31 -3.82
C ALA A 74 3.45 -3.78 -5.26
N HIS A 75 2.60 -4.65 -5.80
CA HIS A 75 2.67 -5.14 -7.19
C HIS A 75 1.77 -4.36 -8.15
N GLY A 76 1.21 -3.22 -7.73
CA GLY A 76 0.35 -2.37 -8.57
C GLY A 76 -1.07 -2.92 -8.82
N MET A 77 -1.45 -4.02 -8.16
CA MET A 77 -2.76 -4.68 -8.29
C MET A 77 -3.81 -4.00 -7.41
N HIS A 78 -4.06 -2.71 -7.66
CA HIS A 78 -4.89 -1.87 -6.80
C HIS A 78 -6.38 -2.25 -6.82
N GLN A 79 -6.90 -2.69 -7.97
CA GLN A 79 -8.31 -3.09 -8.10
C GLN A 79 -8.58 -4.37 -7.28
N GLU A 80 -7.66 -5.34 -7.34
CA GLU A 80 -7.72 -6.58 -6.59
C GLU A 80 -7.59 -6.33 -5.09
N ALA A 81 -6.70 -5.42 -4.68
CA ALA A 81 -6.57 -4.99 -3.29
C ALA A 81 -7.88 -4.39 -2.77
N GLN A 82 -8.53 -3.51 -3.54
CA GLN A 82 -9.83 -2.91 -3.20
C GLN A 82 -10.97 -3.93 -3.13
N ALA A 83 -11.03 -4.86 -4.08
CA ALA A 83 -12.03 -5.92 -4.10
C ALA A 83 -11.87 -6.83 -2.86
N LEU A 84 -10.65 -7.25 -2.55
CA LEU A 84 -10.35 -8.06 -1.37
C LEU A 84 -10.70 -7.31 -0.07
N GLY A 85 -10.33 -6.04 -0.01
CA GLY A 85 -10.64 -5.17 1.12
C GLY A 85 -12.13 -4.99 1.40
N SER A 86 -12.95 -4.90 0.35
CA SER A 86 -14.41 -4.84 0.48
C SER A 86 -15.00 -6.13 1.05
N ILE A 87 -14.53 -7.29 0.59
CA ILE A 87 -14.95 -8.60 1.12
C ILE A 87 -14.60 -8.73 2.61
N VAL A 88 -13.42 -8.26 3.02
CA VAL A 88 -12.97 -8.35 4.41
C VAL A 88 -13.77 -7.42 5.31
N ARG A 89 -14.14 -6.22 4.86
CA ARG A 89 -15.01 -5.29 5.61
C ARG A 89 -16.39 -5.89 5.89
N GLU A 90 -16.97 -6.60 4.93
CA GLU A 90 -18.25 -7.28 5.11
C GLU A 90 -18.15 -8.46 6.09
N ARG A 91 -17.05 -9.23 5.99
CA ARG A 91 -16.85 -10.43 6.83
C ARG A 91 -16.42 -10.13 8.26
N PHE A 92 -15.71 -9.03 8.49
CA PHE A 92 -15.16 -8.69 9.80
C PHE A 92 -15.53 -7.25 10.19
N PRO A 93 -16.79 -7.01 10.62
CA PRO A 93 -17.27 -5.66 10.89
C PRO A 93 -16.45 -4.89 11.94
N ALA A 94 -15.89 -5.60 12.93
CA ALA A 94 -15.07 -5.01 13.99
C ALA A 94 -13.77 -4.36 13.49
N TYR A 95 -13.29 -4.75 12.30
CA TYR A 95 -12.01 -4.30 11.74
C TYR A 95 -12.20 -3.35 10.54
N GLN A 96 -13.43 -2.91 10.26
CA GLN A 96 -13.72 -2.06 9.10
C GLN A 96 -12.88 -0.79 9.05
N SER A 97 -12.67 -0.13 10.18
CA SER A 97 -11.86 1.10 10.28
C SER A 97 -10.40 0.85 9.91
N GLN A 98 -9.83 -0.27 10.33
CA GLN A 98 -8.46 -0.67 10.00
C GLN A 98 -8.30 -0.91 8.50
N PHE A 99 -9.22 -1.64 7.86
CA PHE A 99 -9.18 -1.88 6.42
C PHE A 99 -9.52 -0.62 5.62
N ALA A 100 -10.40 0.25 6.12
CA ALA A 100 -10.66 1.54 5.50
C ALA A 100 -9.37 2.35 5.41
N LEU A 101 -8.56 2.40 6.47
CA LEU A 101 -7.25 3.07 6.46
C LEU A 101 -6.23 2.38 5.54
N LEU A 102 -6.21 1.04 5.50
CA LEU A 102 -5.30 0.26 4.66
C LEU A 102 -5.59 0.39 3.16
N LEU A 103 -6.87 0.51 2.82
CA LEU A 103 -7.38 0.64 1.45
C LEU A 103 -7.52 2.10 1.02
N GLN A 104 -7.23 3.05 1.91
CA GLN A 104 -7.00 4.42 1.48
C GLN A 104 -5.91 4.36 0.42
N PRO A 105 -6.16 4.90 -0.79
CA PRO A 105 -5.16 4.96 -1.82
C PRO A 105 -3.87 5.57 -1.25
N SER A 106 -2.80 4.78 -1.17
CA SER A 106 -1.46 5.27 -0.77
C SER A 106 -0.87 6.19 -1.84
N GLY A 107 -1.45 6.17 -3.04
CA GLY A 107 -1.35 7.24 -4.03
C GLY A 107 -2.70 7.93 -4.09
N LEU A 108 -2.73 9.22 -3.71
CA LEU A 108 -3.90 10.06 -3.90
C LEU A 108 -4.39 9.89 -5.34
N ALA A 109 -5.67 9.58 -5.50
CA ALA A 109 -6.28 9.38 -6.81
C ALA A 109 -5.93 10.55 -7.74
N THR A 110 -5.84 10.31 -9.05
CA THR A 110 -5.65 11.35 -10.07
C THR A 110 -6.49 12.61 -9.84
N GLY A 111 -7.69 12.47 -9.25
CA GLY A 111 -8.55 13.59 -8.87
C GLY A 111 -8.03 14.51 -7.77
N ASP A 112 -7.15 14.06 -6.87
CA ASP A 112 -6.51 14.91 -5.85
C ASP A 112 -5.38 15.74 -6.48
N VAL A 113 -4.60 15.15 -7.39
CA VAL A 113 -3.55 15.88 -8.11
C VAL A 113 -4.16 17.01 -8.94
N GLU A 114 -5.25 16.75 -9.67
CA GLU A 114 -5.94 17.77 -10.46
C GLU A 114 -6.58 18.86 -9.57
N ALA A 115 -7.16 18.49 -8.43
CA ALA A 115 -7.68 19.44 -7.45
C ALA A 115 -6.59 20.34 -6.87
N LEU A 116 -5.43 19.76 -6.51
CA LEU A 116 -4.27 20.50 -6.03
C LEU A 116 -3.68 21.41 -7.09
N LEU A 117 -3.61 20.97 -8.36
CA LEU A 117 -3.17 21.81 -9.48
C LEU A 117 -4.16 22.96 -9.74
N THR A 118 -5.45 22.72 -9.56
CA THR A 118 -6.50 23.76 -9.70
C THR A 118 -6.36 24.80 -8.62
N GLU A 119 -6.17 24.38 -7.37
CA GLU A 119 -5.91 25.29 -6.26
C GLU A 119 -4.60 26.06 -6.47
N LEU A 120 -3.56 25.38 -6.96
CA LEU A 120 -2.24 25.99 -7.22
C LEU A 120 -2.32 27.09 -8.28
N ALA A 121 -3.17 26.93 -9.30
CA ALA A 121 -3.34 27.91 -10.38
C ALA A 121 -3.81 29.28 -9.87
N THR A 122 -4.55 29.33 -8.76
CA THR A 122 -5.14 30.56 -8.20
C THR A 122 -4.58 30.93 -6.82
N ALA A 123 -3.65 30.13 -6.28
CA ALA A 123 -3.12 30.32 -4.94
C ALA A 123 -2.08 31.44 -4.85
N GLU A 124 -2.03 32.13 -3.70
CA GLU A 124 -0.97 33.07 -3.34
C GLU A 124 0.38 32.37 -3.10
N PRO A 125 1.53 33.07 -3.22
CA PRO A 125 2.87 32.44 -3.18
C PRO A 125 3.17 31.57 -1.96
N ALA A 126 2.68 31.96 -0.78
CA ALA A 126 2.84 31.16 0.44
C ALA A 126 2.07 29.84 0.38
N ARG A 127 0.87 29.87 -0.21
CA ARG A 127 0.02 28.69 -0.38
C ARG A 127 0.50 27.81 -1.54
N GLN A 128 1.02 28.40 -2.62
CA GLN A 128 1.66 27.67 -3.71
C GLN A 128 2.78 26.75 -3.20
N ARG A 129 3.68 27.24 -2.34
CA ARG A 129 4.77 26.43 -1.78
C ARG A 129 4.29 25.26 -0.91
N GLU A 130 3.17 25.42 -0.23
CA GLU A 130 2.55 24.32 0.52
C GLU A 130 1.94 23.28 -0.44
N LEU A 131 1.22 23.73 -1.46
CA LEU A 131 0.62 22.86 -2.47
C LEU A 131 1.68 22.12 -3.29
N GLU A 132 2.77 22.76 -3.67
CA GLU A 132 3.90 22.11 -4.35
C GLU A 132 4.56 21.04 -3.48
N ARG A 133 4.72 21.27 -2.17
CA ARG A 133 5.25 20.25 -1.25
C ARG A 133 4.31 19.05 -1.13
N ARG A 134 3.00 19.29 -1.05
CA ARG A 134 1.99 18.22 -1.05
C ARG A 134 2.03 17.44 -2.36
N LEU A 135 2.02 18.15 -3.50
CA LEU A 135 2.16 17.56 -4.83
C LEU A 135 3.45 16.75 -4.97
N ALA A 136 4.57 17.17 -4.38
CA ALA A 136 5.85 16.46 -4.48
C ALA A 136 5.80 15.06 -3.86
N SER A 137 4.98 14.88 -2.82
CA SER A 137 4.80 13.60 -2.15
C SER A 137 3.75 12.70 -2.81
N THR A 138 2.95 13.23 -3.74
CA THR A 138 1.75 12.56 -4.25
C THR A 138 1.79 12.34 -5.75
N LEU A 139 2.58 13.14 -6.47
CA LEU A 139 2.79 13.04 -7.90
C LEU A 139 3.57 11.77 -8.25
N THR A 140 2.89 10.82 -8.88
CA THR A 140 3.48 9.55 -9.32
C THR A 140 3.99 9.59 -10.76
N ASP A 141 3.38 10.42 -11.60
CA ASP A 141 3.77 10.58 -13.00
C ASP A 141 3.91 12.07 -13.37
N PRO A 142 5.14 12.57 -13.63
CA PRO A 142 5.38 13.94 -14.07
C PRO A 142 4.61 14.32 -15.35
N ALA A 143 4.32 13.37 -16.24
CA ALA A 143 3.60 13.63 -17.47
C ALA A 143 2.17 14.13 -17.21
N MET A 144 1.57 13.82 -16.06
CA MET A 144 0.26 14.35 -15.67
C MET A 144 0.28 15.87 -15.55
N VAL A 145 1.35 16.44 -14.99
CA VAL A 145 1.50 17.90 -14.87
C VAL A 145 1.83 18.52 -16.24
N ALA A 146 2.57 17.82 -17.10
CA ALA A 146 2.91 18.31 -18.44
C ALA A 146 1.69 18.49 -19.37
N HIS A 147 0.68 17.63 -19.22
CA HIS A 147 -0.48 17.55 -20.12
C HIS A 147 -1.78 18.08 -19.49
N THR A 148 -1.76 18.52 -18.23
CA THR A 148 -2.97 19.04 -17.57
C THR A 148 -3.56 20.24 -18.32
N ALA A 149 -4.89 20.29 -18.44
CA ALA A 149 -5.60 21.45 -18.99
C ALA A 149 -5.76 22.59 -17.96
N VAL A 150 -5.52 22.30 -16.68
CA VAL A 150 -5.75 23.22 -15.56
C VAL A 150 -4.75 24.37 -15.53
N LEU A 151 -3.48 24.08 -15.78
CA LEU A 151 -2.42 25.09 -15.82
C LEU A 151 -2.28 25.69 -17.22
N PRO A 152 -1.99 27.00 -17.35
CA PRO A 152 -1.66 27.60 -18.65
C PRO A 152 -0.46 26.92 -19.32
N ASP A 153 -0.42 26.84 -20.65
CA ASP A 153 0.68 26.17 -21.35
C ASP A 153 2.06 26.82 -21.13
N ALA A 154 2.10 28.13 -20.86
CA ALA A 154 3.31 28.86 -20.52
C ALA A 154 3.73 28.69 -19.05
N HIS A 155 3.00 27.89 -18.25
CA HIS A 155 3.29 27.74 -16.83
C HIS A 155 4.63 27.00 -16.60
N PRO A 156 5.54 27.52 -15.75
CA PRO A 156 6.87 26.92 -15.54
C PRO A 156 6.83 25.44 -15.14
N LEU A 157 5.84 25.03 -14.33
CA LEU A 157 5.65 23.63 -13.93
C LEU A 157 5.44 22.68 -15.12
N LYS A 158 4.74 23.11 -16.19
CA LYS A 158 4.58 22.27 -17.40
C LYS A 158 5.90 22.05 -18.12
N GLY A 159 6.73 23.10 -18.23
CA GLY A 159 8.05 23.00 -18.83
C GLY A 159 8.96 22.04 -18.06
N MET A 160 9.00 22.18 -16.74
CA MET A 160 9.78 21.28 -15.88
C MET A 160 9.26 19.83 -15.95
N ALA A 161 7.94 19.63 -15.94
CA ALA A 161 7.31 18.32 -16.06
C ALA A 161 7.68 17.60 -17.36
N ARG A 162 7.66 18.33 -18.50
CA ARG A 162 8.07 17.78 -19.81
C ARG A 162 9.53 17.38 -19.81
N ALA A 163 10.42 18.28 -19.37
CA ALA A 163 11.86 18.00 -19.31
C ALA A 163 12.18 16.75 -18.46
N VAL A 164 11.52 16.58 -17.32
CA VAL A 164 11.65 15.38 -16.49
C VAL A 164 11.12 14.14 -17.20
N SER A 165 9.93 14.20 -17.79
CA SER A 165 9.27 13.05 -18.43
C SER A 165 10.09 12.54 -19.63
N GLU A 166 10.54 13.47 -20.47
CA GLU A 166 11.39 13.19 -21.63
C GLU A 166 12.72 12.59 -21.19
N MET A 167 13.38 13.17 -20.19
CA MET A 167 14.69 12.68 -19.76
C MET A 167 14.60 11.34 -19.01
N PHE A 168 13.54 11.12 -18.24
CA PHE A 168 13.27 9.83 -17.61
C PHE A 168 13.05 8.73 -18.67
N THR A 169 12.32 9.05 -19.73
CA THR A 169 12.14 8.13 -20.86
C THR A 169 13.46 7.87 -21.57
N ALA A 170 14.26 8.92 -21.80
CA ALA A 170 15.53 8.81 -22.50
C ALA A 170 16.55 7.96 -21.73
N VAL A 171 16.72 8.18 -20.42
CA VAL A 171 17.66 7.41 -19.59
C VAL A 171 17.26 5.94 -19.45
N THR A 172 15.96 5.64 -19.52
CA THR A 172 15.44 4.26 -19.45
C THR A 172 15.41 3.54 -20.80
N SER A 173 15.57 4.27 -21.91
CA SER A 173 15.53 3.71 -23.27
C SER A 173 16.91 3.38 -23.84
N GLY A 174 17.99 3.86 -23.24
CA GLY A 174 19.35 3.58 -23.70
C GLY A 174 20.39 4.58 -23.19
N PRO A 175 21.66 4.40 -23.60
CA PRO A 175 22.74 5.28 -23.19
C PRO A 175 22.55 6.71 -23.71
N LEU A 176 22.72 7.68 -22.83
CA LEU A 176 22.57 9.10 -23.15
C LEU A 176 23.86 9.70 -23.73
N PRO A 177 23.75 10.65 -24.68
CA PRO A 177 24.90 11.41 -25.14
C PRO A 177 25.40 12.37 -24.04
N ALA A 178 26.70 12.68 -24.06
CA ALA A 178 27.29 13.63 -23.12
C ALA A 178 26.57 14.98 -23.16
N GLY A 179 26.12 15.45 -22.00
CA GLY A 179 25.39 16.72 -21.87
C GLY A 179 23.88 16.62 -22.07
N ALA A 180 23.31 15.42 -22.27
CA ALA A 180 21.85 15.25 -22.37
C ALA A 180 21.10 15.81 -21.14
N LEU A 181 21.67 15.67 -19.95
CA LEU A 181 21.04 16.10 -18.69
C LEU A 181 21.03 17.62 -18.45
N VAL A 182 21.60 18.44 -19.34
CA VAL A 182 21.65 19.91 -19.20
C VAL A 182 20.24 20.51 -19.09
N ALA A 183 19.24 19.92 -19.75
CA ALA A 183 17.85 20.36 -19.65
C ALA A 183 17.32 20.32 -18.19
N LEU A 184 17.86 19.42 -17.35
CA LEU A 184 17.47 19.31 -15.93
C LEU A 184 18.12 20.40 -15.06
N ASP A 185 19.14 21.12 -15.53
CA ASP A 185 19.79 22.18 -14.75
C ASP A 185 18.87 23.39 -14.52
N ALA A 186 17.92 23.61 -15.42
CA ALA A 186 16.88 24.62 -15.28
C ALA A 186 15.91 24.35 -14.12
N ILE A 187 15.84 23.11 -13.60
CA ILE A 187 14.93 22.73 -12.51
C ILE A 187 15.51 23.19 -11.16
N PRO A 188 14.82 24.10 -10.44
CA PRO A 188 15.26 24.59 -9.14
C PRO A 188 15.33 23.49 -8.08
N ARG A 189 16.22 23.64 -7.10
CA ARG A 189 16.41 22.67 -6.00
C ARG A 189 15.19 22.49 -5.09
N GLN A 190 14.33 23.50 -5.01
CA GLN A 190 13.11 23.49 -4.19
C GLN A 190 11.85 23.18 -5.01
N SER A 191 12.02 22.80 -6.28
CA SER A 191 10.89 22.47 -7.16
C SER A 191 10.23 21.15 -6.77
N LEU A 192 8.94 21.05 -7.06
CA LEU A 192 8.17 19.81 -7.17
C LEU A 192 8.96 18.67 -7.85
N PHE A 193 9.78 19.01 -8.86
CA PHE A 193 10.50 18.05 -9.69
C PHE A 193 11.95 17.77 -9.25
N ALA A 194 12.38 18.34 -8.13
CA ALA A 194 13.74 18.11 -7.62
C ALA A 194 14.02 16.62 -7.30
N PRO A 195 13.11 15.84 -6.69
CA PRO A 195 13.33 14.40 -6.46
C PRO A 195 13.52 13.63 -7.76
N TRP A 196 12.73 13.95 -8.79
CA TRP A 196 12.81 13.32 -10.11
C TRP A 196 14.13 13.64 -10.82
N LYS A 197 14.60 14.88 -10.73
CA LYS A 197 15.93 15.27 -11.24
C LYS A 197 17.05 14.45 -10.59
N LEU A 198 16.98 14.23 -9.27
CA LEU A 198 17.97 13.41 -8.56
C LEU A 198 17.89 11.94 -8.99
N LEU A 199 16.68 11.40 -9.14
CA LEU A 199 16.47 10.03 -9.62
C LEU A 199 17.07 9.83 -11.02
N ILE A 200 16.77 10.71 -11.97
CA ILE A 200 17.28 10.60 -13.34
C ILE A 200 18.81 10.65 -13.37
N ARG A 201 19.41 11.54 -12.58
CA ARG A 201 20.88 11.61 -12.46
C ARG A 201 21.49 10.35 -11.85
N ALA A 202 20.79 9.72 -10.92
CA ALA A 202 21.25 8.47 -10.32
C ALA A 202 21.13 7.27 -11.27
N LEU A 203 20.21 7.32 -12.25
CA LEU A 203 20.06 6.27 -13.27
C LEU A 203 21.12 6.37 -14.39
N ASP A 204 21.65 7.57 -14.63
CA ASP A 204 22.70 7.83 -15.63
C ASP A 204 24.13 7.61 -15.09
N ALA A 205 24.30 7.63 -13.75
CA ALA A 205 25.59 7.49 -13.07
C ALA A 205 26.11 6.05 -13.01
#